data_AF-A0A9P5RJY2-F1
#
_entry.id   AF-A0A9P5RJY2-F1
#
_cell.length_a   1.000
_cell.length_b   1.000
_cell.length_c   1.000
_cell.angle_alpha   90.00
_cell.angle_beta   90.00
_cell.angle_gamma   90.00
#
_symmetry.space_group_name_H-M   'P 1'
#
loop_
_entity.id
_entity.type
_entity.pdbx_description
1 polymer ?
#
loop_
_entity_poly.entity_id
_entity_poly.type
_entity_poly.pdbx_seq_one_letter_code
_entity_poly.pdbx_strand_id
1 'polypeptide(L)'
;MTESPIQLPETVSELKEIVSRVQALLISSGDDLVAIPADQRNIENTLLKLQEVQSQAAAMQTQCTFPSMVHLDKDVRDAATEAKKTMQKAWSA
;
A
#
# COMPACT_ATOMS: atom_id res chain seq x y z
N MET A 1 9.40 -25.83 6.71
CA MET A 1 8.79 -24.87 5.77
C MET A 1 8.71 -23.55 6.49
N THR A 2 9.53 -22.57 6.10
CA THR A 2 9.39 -21.19 6.57
C THR A 2 8.19 -20.58 5.85
N GLU A 3 7.21 -20.09 6.61
CA GLU A 3 6.08 -19.35 6.06
C GLU A 3 6.59 -18.20 5.18
N SER A 4 5.87 -17.92 4.08
CA SER A 4 6.16 -16.74 3.27
C SER A 4 6.04 -15.50 4.16
N PRO A 5 7.02 -14.57 4.16
CA PRO A 5 6.92 -13.33 4.92
C PRO A 5 5.77 -12.44 4.43
N ILE A 6 5.20 -12.76 3.27
CA ILE A 6 4.04 -12.10 2.68
C ILE A 6 2.85 -13.03 2.82
N GLN A 7 1.94 -12.65 3.71
CA GLN A 7 0.63 -13.27 3.84
C GLN A 7 -0.32 -12.61 2.84
N LEU A 8 -0.93 -13.42 1.97
CA LEU A 8 -1.87 -12.95 0.96
C LEU A 8 -3.29 -12.92 1.53
N PRO A 9 -4.15 -11.99 1.10
CA PRO A 9 -5.54 -11.98 1.51
C PRO A 9 -6.24 -13.25 1.01
N GLU A 10 -7.02 -13.89 1.88
CA GLU A 10 -7.82 -15.07 1.58
C GLU A 10 -9.22 -14.68 1.09
N THR A 11 -9.69 -13.50 1.47
CA THR A 11 -11.03 -13.00 1.12
C THR A 11 -11.00 -11.66 0.40
N VAL A 12 -12.08 -11.37 -0.33
CA VAL A 12 -12.31 -10.07 -0.95
C VAL A 12 -12.37 -8.94 0.10
N SER A 13 -12.87 -9.22 1.31
CA SER A 13 -12.97 -8.23 2.39
C SER A 13 -11.58 -7.82 2.87
N GLU A 14 -10.73 -8.79 3.19
CA GLU A 14 -9.34 -8.55 3.61
C GLU A 14 -8.58 -7.76 2.55
N LEU A 15 -8.75 -8.12 1.26
CA LEU A 15 -8.13 -7.39 0.17
C LEU A 15 -8.55 -5.92 0.14
N LYS A 16 -9.85 -5.64 0.33
CA LYS A 16 -10.37 -4.26 0.37
C LYS A 16 -9.86 -3.49 1.59
N GLU A 17 -9.69 -4.14 2.72
CA GLU A 17 -9.10 -3.53 3.92
C GLU A 17 -7.64 -3.15 3.68
N ILE A 18 -6.83 -4.05 3.08
CA ILE A 18 -5.43 -3.74 2.77
C ILE A 18 -5.35 -2.58 1.77
N VAL A 19 -6.18 -2.58 0.72
CA VAL A 19 -6.27 -1.44 -0.24
C VAL A 19 -6.56 -0.13 0.50
N SER A 20 -7.55 -0.13 1.39
CA SER A 20 -7.93 1.07 2.15
C SER A 20 -6.80 1.55 3.04
N ARG A 21 -6.06 0.63 3.67
CA ARG A 21 -4.90 0.95 4.50
C ARG A 21 -3.75 1.55 3.68
N VAL A 22 -3.46 1.04 2.48
CA VAL A 22 -2.43 1.61 1.60
C VAL A 22 -2.80 3.04 1.20
N GLN A 23 -4.05 3.28 0.81
CA GLN A 23 -4.51 4.62 0.45
C GLN A 23 -4.41 5.59 1.63
N ALA A 24 -4.90 5.17 2.80
CA ALA A 24 -4.82 5.98 4.01
C ALA A 24 -3.37 6.32 4.37
N LEU A 25 -2.46 5.34 4.29
CA LEU A 25 -1.04 5.52 4.57
C LEU A 25 -0.40 6.54 3.62
N LEU A 26 -0.66 6.44 2.31
CA LEU A 26 -0.10 7.37 1.32
C LEU A 26 -0.61 8.80 1.52
N ILE A 27 -1.93 8.96 1.73
CA ILE A 27 -2.56 10.27 1.92
C ILE A 27 -2.07 10.91 3.22
N SER A 28 -2.20 10.21 4.36
CA SER A 28 -1.88 10.79 5.66
C SER A 28 -0.40 11.16 5.76
N SER A 29 0.48 10.34 5.19
CA SER A 29 1.92 10.62 5.21
C SER A 29 2.29 11.81 4.32
N GLY A 30 1.58 12.01 3.22
CA GLY A 30 1.74 13.21 2.40
C GLY A 30 1.35 14.47 3.19
N ASP A 31 0.20 14.44 3.85
CA ASP A 31 -0.29 15.54 4.70
C ASP A 31 0.68 15.83 5.86
N ASP A 32 1.16 14.78 6.54
CA ASP A 32 2.11 14.90 7.65
C ASP A 32 3.42 15.56 7.20
N LEU A 33 3.94 15.19 6.03
CA LEU A 33 5.18 15.76 5.48
C LEU A 33 5.01 17.23 5.06
N VAL A 34 3.87 17.57 4.48
CA VAL A 34 3.54 18.96 4.07
C VAL A 34 3.37 19.86 5.30
N ALA A 35 2.82 19.32 6.39
CA ALA A 35 2.60 20.04 7.64
C ALA A 35 3.91 20.43 8.37
N ILE A 36 5.06 19.83 8.02
CA ILE A 36 6.35 20.17 8.64
C ILE A 36 6.78 21.58 8.21
N PRO A 37 6.97 22.53 9.15
CA PRO A 37 7.46 23.87 8.85
C PRO A 37 8.81 23.83 8.14
N ALA A 38 9.00 24.70 7.14
CA ALA A 38 10.18 24.65 6.26
C ALA A 38 11.52 24.76 7.00
N ASP A 39 11.56 25.50 8.10
CA ASP A 39 12.71 25.71 8.99
C ASP A 39 12.99 24.51 9.92
N GLN A 40 12.06 23.56 10.02
CA GLN A 40 12.18 22.35 10.84
C GLN A 40 12.44 21.08 10.01
N ARG A 41 12.44 21.18 8.68
CA ARG A 41 12.69 20.05 7.78
C ARG A 41 14.15 19.62 7.87
N ASN A 42 14.35 18.32 8.07
CA ASN A 42 15.66 17.66 8.03
C ASN A 42 15.54 16.32 7.31
N ILE A 43 16.67 15.62 7.14
CA ILE A 43 16.74 14.36 6.40
C ILE A 43 15.83 13.31 7.04
N GLU A 44 15.82 13.24 8.37
CA GLU A 44 15.11 12.23 9.15
C GLU A 44 13.59 12.40 9.08
N ASN A 45 13.10 13.62 9.28
CA ASN A 45 11.66 13.90 9.35
C ASN A 45 11.01 14.17 7.98
N THR A 46 11.80 14.30 6.91
CA THR A 46 11.26 14.44 5.54
C THR A 46 11.64 13.27 4.64
N LEU A 47 12.91 13.17 4.24
CA LEU A 47 13.36 12.23 3.23
C LEU A 47 13.24 10.78 3.71
N LEU A 48 13.78 10.47 4.90
CA LEU A 48 13.73 9.10 5.43
C LEU A 48 12.30 8.70 5.76
N LYS A 49 11.49 9.62 6.28
CA LYS A 49 10.07 9.34 6.56
C LYS A 49 9.27 9.07 5.28
N LEU A 50 9.50 9.85 4.23
CA LEU A 50 8.92 9.59 2.91
C LEU A 50 9.33 8.23 2.37
N GLN A 51 10.62 7.89 2.43
CA GLN A 51 11.13 6.61 1.95
C GLN A 51 10.55 5.43 2.72
N GLU A 52 10.43 5.55 4.04
CA GLU A 52 9.83 4.54 4.92
C GLU A 52 8.38 4.24 4.50
N VAL A 53 7.57 5.30 4.36
CA VAL A 53 6.17 5.21 3.95
C VAL A 53 6.04 4.60 2.56
N GLN A 54 6.86 5.05 1.60
CA GLN A 54 6.82 4.50 0.25
C GLN A 54 7.18 3.01 0.23
N SER A 55 8.17 2.60 1.01
CA SER A 55 8.57 1.19 1.14
C SER A 55 7.45 0.35 1.75
N GLN A 56 6.80 0.85 2.79
CA GLN A 56 5.66 0.18 3.43
C GLN A 56 4.47 0.04 2.47
N ALA A 57 4.12 1.12 1.76
CA ALA A 57 3.03 1.11 0.77
C ALA A 57 3.33 0.13 -0.38
N ALA A 58 4.57 0.08 -0.87
CA ALA A 58 4.97 -0.85 -1.93
C ALA A 58 4.90 -2.32 -1.48
N ALA A 59 5.31 -2.62 -0.24
CA ALA A 59 5.18 -3.95 0.34
C ALA A 59 3.71 -4.39 0.43
N MET A 60 2.84 -3.52 0.96
CA MET A 60 1.41 -3.79 1.09
C MET A 60 0.70 -3.88 -0.26
N GLN A 61 1.11 -3.09 -1.26
CA GLN A 61 0.57 -3.19 -2.62
C GLN A 61 0.76 -4.58 -3.22
N THR A 62 1.87 -5.25 -2.90
CA THR A 62 2.11 -6.62 -3.36
C THR A 62 1.03 -7.57 -2.87
N GLN A 63 0.56 -7.39 -1.63
CA GLN A 63 -0.54 -8.20 -1.05
C GLN A 63 -1.86 -8.00 -1.80
N CYS A 64 -2.12 -6.82 -2.36
CA CYS A 64 -3.37 -6.54 -3.08
C CYS A 64 -3.31 -6.88 -4.57
N THR A 65 -2.12 -6.88 -5.17
CA THR A 65 -1.96 -7.02 -6.63
C THR A 65 -1.50 -8.41 -7.06
N PHE A 66 -0.67 -9.07 -6.25
CA PHE A 66 -0.21 -10.43 -6.52
C PHE A 66 -1.35 -11.46 -6.60
N PRO A 67 -2.40 -11.41 -5.75
CA PRO A 67 -3.51 -12.36 -5.83
C PRO A 67 -4.19 -12.41 -7.19
N SER A 68 -4.20 -11.32 -7.97
CA SER A 68 -4.78 -11.28 -9.33
C SER A 68 -4.20 -12.33 -10.27
N MET A 69 -2.96 -12.77 -10.02
CA MET A 69 -2.23 -13.71 -10.87
C MET A 69 -2.25 -15.15 -10.35
N VAL A 70 -2.42 -15.36 -9.04
CA VAL A 70 -2.16 -16.66 -8.41
C VAL A 70 -3.26 -17.18 -7.49
N HIS A 71 -4.21 -16.33 -7.07
CA HIS A 71 -5.22 -16.75 -6.09
C HIS A 71 -6.17 -17.79 -6.70
N LEU A 72 -6.59 -18.79 -5.94
CA LEU A 72 -7.45 -19.88 -6.44
C LEU A 72 -8.89 -19.43 -6.65
N ASP A 73 -9.41 -18.58 -5.76
CA ASP A 73 -10.73 -17.96 -5.87
C ASP A 73 -10.76 -16.88 -6.98
N LYS A 74 -11.73 -16.99 -7.89
CA LYS A 74 -11.93 -16.03 -8.98
C LYS A 74 -12.31 -14.64 -8.46
N ASP A 75 -13.18 -14.55 -7.45
CA ASP A 75 -13.69 -13.27 -6.98
C ASP A 75 -12.57 -12.44 -6.32
N VAL A 76 -11.65 -13.12 -5.64
CA VAL A 76 -10.43 -12.50 -5.10
C VAL A 76 -9.50 -12.03 -6.24
N ARG A 77 -9.34 -12.81 -7.32
CA ARG A 77 -8.53 -12.37 -8.48
C ARG A 77 -9.12 -11.14 -9.17
N ASP A 78 -10.44 -11.11 -9.35
CA ASP A 78 -11.15 -9.98 -9.95
C ASP A 78 -11.01 -8.73 -9.07
N ALA A 79 -11.24 -8.88 -7.76
CA ALA A 79 -11.06 -7.80 -6.79
C ALA A 79 -9.61 -7.27 -6.77
N ALA A 80 -8.61 -8.16 -6.84
CA ALA A 80 -7.20 -7.80 -6.92
C ALA A 80 -6.84 -7.05 -8.22
N THR A 81 -7.52 -7.39 -9.33
CA THR A 81 -7.36 -6.69 -10.61
C THR A 81 -7.88 -5.26 -10.52
N GLU A 82 -9.02 -5.05 -9.89
CA GLU A 82 -9.53 -3.70 -9.63
C GLU A 82 -8.65 -2.94 -8.61
N ALA A 83 -8.17 -3.63 -7.57
CA ALA A 83 -7.24 -3.07 -6.60
C ALA A 83 -5.97 -2.53 -7.29
N LYS A 84 -5.43 -3.24 -8.29
CA LYS A 84 -4.28 -2.77 -9.08
C LYS A 84 -4.53 -1.41 -9.74
N LYS A 85 -5.73 -1.19 -10.32
CA LYS A 85 -6.10 0.11 -10.91
C LYS A 85 -6.21 1.20 -9.85
N THR A 86 -6.79 0.88 -8.70
CA THR A 86 -6.91 1.79 -7.55
C THR A 86 -5.54 2.20 -7.03
N MET A 87 -4.60 1.26 -6.89
CA MET A 87 -3.23 1.54 -6.45
C MET A 87 -2.49 2.42 -7.46
N GLN A 88 -2.60 2.16 -8.76
CA GLN A 88 -1.98 3.02 -9.77
C GLN A 88 -2.44 4.48 -9.65
N LYS A 89 -3.74 4.71 -9.37
CA LYS A 89 -4.25 6.06 -9.12
C LYS A 89 -3.70 6.65 -7.82
N ALA A 90 -3.66 5.88 -6.74
CA ALA A 90 -3.18 6.35 -5.44
C ALA A 90 -1.71 6.81 -5.48
N TRP A 91 -0.86 6.17 -6.29
CA TRP A 91 0.54 6.56 -6.47
C TRP A 91 0.76 7.71 -7.46
N SER A 92 -0.23 8.03 -8.29
CA SER A 92 -0.14 9.08 -9.32
C SER A 92 -0.85 10.37 -8.92
N ALA A 93 -1.54 10.37 -7.78
CA ALA A 93 -2.25 11.51 -7.22
C ALA A 93 -1.26 12.43 -6.49
#